data_AF-A0A257J8F6-F1
#
_entry.id   AF-A0A257J8F6-F1
#
_cell.length_a   1.000
_cell.length_b   1.000
_cell.length_c   1.000
_cell.angle_alpha   90.00
_cell.angle_beta   90.00
_cell.angle_gamma   90.00
#
_symmetry.space_group_name_H-M   'P 1'
#
loop_
_entity.id
_entity.type
_entity.pdbx_description
1 polymer ?
#
loop_
_entity_poly.entity_id
_entity_poly.type
_entity_poly.pdbx_seq_one_letter_code
_entity_poly.pdbx_strand_id
1 'polypeptide(L)'
;MIRLTDTAFDPGALLGDFCRGRSETGAVASFVGLARAEGGAAAVLELDAYPGFTEAQIAQHVSAAKARFELQDVLIVHRTGAITPGESIVFVATAAPHRRAAFEACDFLMDYLKSRAPFWKKETGPDGARWIEPRPQDLTDIARWETT
;
A
#
# COMPACT_ATOMS: atom_id res chain seq x y z
N MET A 1 -0.59 -11.72 -4.28
CA MET A 1 -1.21 -11.05 -5.45
C MET A 1 -0.93 -9.55 -5.40
N ILE A 2 -0.62 -8.93 -6.53
CA ILE A 2 -0.47 -7.46 -6.67
C ILE A 2 -1.44 -7.00 -7.75
N ARG A 3 -2.21 -5.94 -7.48
CA ARG A 3 -3.19 -5.40 -8.41
C ARG A 3 -3.22 -3.87 -8.37
N LEU A 4 -2.96 -3.24 -9.50
CA LEU A 4 -3.29 -1.83 -9.72
C LEU A 4 -4.70 -1.73 -10.30
N THR A 5 -5.46 -0.70 -9.91
CA THR A 5 -6.85 -0.53 -10.34
C THR A 5 -7.23 0.94 -10.32
N ASP A 6 -7.94 1.43 -11.33
CA ASP A 6 -8.51 2.78 -11.31
C ASP A 6 -9.86 2.83 -10.55
N THR A 7 -10.54 1.69 -10.46
CA THR A 7 -11.82 1.55 -9.75
C THR A 7 -11.66 1.41 -8.23
N ALA A 8 -12.61 1.97 -7.50
CA ALA A 8 -12.73 1.80 -6.05
C ALA A 8 -12.89 0.32 -5.66
N PHE A 9 -12.43 -0.02 -4.45
CA PHE A 9 -12.53 -1.36 -3.89
C PHE A 9 -13.04 -1.31 -2.45
N ASP A 10 -13.63 -2.42 -1.99
CA ASP A 10 -14.04 -2.62 -0.60
C ASP A 10 -12.93 -3.37 0.17
N PRO A 11 -12.23 -2.71 1.13
CA PRO A 11 -11.20 -3.35 1.94
C PRO A 11 -11.72 -4.52 2.78
N GLY A 12 -12.97 -4.47 3.25
CA GLY A 12 -13.58 -5.52 4.06
C GLY A 12 -13.81 -6.79 3.25
N ALA A 13 -14.31 -6.64 2.03
CA ALA A 13 -14.45 -7.75 1.09
C ALA A 13 -13.08 -8.35 0.72
N LEU A 14 -12.09 -7.51 0.40
CA LEU A 14 -10.72 -7.97 0.10
C LEU A 14 -10.11 -8.75 1.26
N LEU A 15 -10.25 -8.27 2.49
CA LEU A 15 -9.76 -8.97 3.68
C LEU A 15 -10.50 -10.29 3.91
N GLY A 16 -11.83 -10.28 3.77
CA GLY A 16 -12.66 -11.48 3.91
C GLY A 16 -12.26 -12.57 2.93
N ASP A 17 -12.03 -12.22 1.67
CA ASP A 17 -11.56 -13.15 0.64
C ASP A 17 -10.11 -13.58 0.88
N PHE A 18 -9.24 -12.66 1.31
CA PHE A 18 -7.86 -13.00 1.64
C PHE A 18 -7.77 -14.00 2.79
N CYS A 19 -8.64 -13.95 3.79
CA CYS A 19 -8.66 -14.89 4.91
C CYS A 19 -9.29 -16.26 4.60
N ARG A 20 -10.11 -16.34 3.55
CA ARG A 20 -10.99 -17.50 3.29
C ARG A 20 -10.18 -18.77 3.03
N GLY A 21 -10.55 -19.86 3.73
CA GLY A 21 -10.01 -21.19 3.48
C GLY A 21 -8.57 -21.44 3.96
N ARG A 22 -7.96 -20.51 4.72
CA ARG A 22 -6.60 -20.70 5.26
C ARG A 22 -6.63 -21.48 6.57
N SER A 23 -6.33 -22.78 6.51
CA SER A 23 -6.25 -23.64 7.71
C SER A 23 -4.92 -23.57 8.45
N GLU A 24 -3.84 -23.14 7.79
CA GLU A 24 -2.47 -23.12 8.34
C GLU A 24 -1.98 -21.69 8.66
N THR A 25 -2.81 -20.67 8.48
CA THR A 25 -2.48 -19.28 8.79
C THR A 25 -2.94 -18.92 10.18
N GLY A 26 -1.99 -18.62 11.07
CA GLY A 26 -2.30 -18.21 12.45
C GLY A 26 -2.48 -16.70 12.62
N ALA A 27 -2.10 -15.88 11.64
CA ALA A 27 -2.34 -14.44 11.67
C ALA A 27 -2.43 -13.81 10.28
N VAL A 28 -3.32 -12.84 10.17
CA VAL A 28 -3.38 -11.87 9.06
C VAL A 28 -3.30 -10.47 9.65
N ALA A 29 -2.43 -9.64 9.09
CA ALA A 29 -2.42 -8.20 9.34
C ALA A 29 -2.81 -7.48 8.05
N SER A 30 -3.54 -6.37 8.16
CA SER A 30 -3.89 -5.55 7.00
C SER A 30 -3.81 -4.06 7.31
N PHE A 31 -3.59 -3.29 6.26
CA PHE A 31 -3.55 -1.84 6.27
C PHE A 31 -4.41 -1.28 5.15
N VAL A 32 -5.17 -0.22 5.45
CA VAL A 32 -5.93 0.55 4.47
C VAL A 32 -5.50 2.01 4.53
N GLY A 33 -4.97 2.51 3.42
CA GLY A 33 -4.68 3.92 3.24
C GLY A 33 -5.88 4.63 2.63
N LEU A 34 -6.45 5.61 3.34
CA LEU A 34 -7.54 6.45 2.85
C LEU A 34 -7.00 7.79 2.34
N ALA A 35 -7.61 8.31 1.28
CA ALA A 35 -7.40 9.69 0.85
C ALA A 35 -7.92 10.65 1.92
N ARG A 36 -7.16 11.70 2.21
CA ARG A 36 -7.52 12.71 3.21
C ARG A 36 -7.73 14.05 2.52
N ALA A 37 -8.65 14.85 3.02
CA ALA A 37 -8.74 16.25 2.67
C ALA A 37 -7.71 17.03 3.50
N GLU A 38 -6.66 17.57 2.88
CA GLU A 38 -5.75 18.50 3.57
C GLU A 38 -6.43 19.86 3.73
N GLY A 39 -6.39 20.43 4.94
CA GLY A 39 -6.94 21.77 5.22
C GLY A 39 -8.47 21.91 5.09
N GLY A 40 -9.21 20.81 4.98
CA GLY A 40 -10.68 20.82 4.82
C GLY A 40 -11.16 21.15 3.40
N ALA A 41 -10.25 21.39 2.46
CA ALA A 41 -10.59 21.53 1.04
C ALA A 41 -10.71 20.13 0.40
N ALA A 42 -11.77 19.93 -0.40
CA ALA A 42 -11.97 18.70 -1.17
C ALA A 42 -10.99 18.65 -2.35
N ALA A 43 -9.72 18.38 -2.07
CA ALA A 43 -8.72 18.18 -3.10
C ALA A 43 -8.80 16.75 -3.65
N VAL A 44 -8.76 16.62 -4.98
CA VAL A 44 -8.71 15.32 -5.66
C VAL A 44 -7.25 14.89 -5.75
N LEU A 45 -6.96 13.67 -5.31
CA LEU A 45 -5.66 13.04 -5.51
C LEU A 45 -5.68 12.27 -6.82
N GLU A 46 -4.83 12.63 -7.76
CA GLU A 46 -4.53 11.85 -8.95
C GLU A 46 -3.25 11.05 -8.73
N LEU A 47 -3.33 9.74 -8.98
CA LEU A 47 -2.25 8.80 -8.79
C LEU A 47 -1.93 8.08 -10.10
N ASP A 48 -0.78 8.38 -10.68
CA ASP A 48 -0.28 7.71 -11.87
C ASP A 48 0.77 6.65 -11.51
N ALA A 49 0.82 5.60 -12.33
CA ALA A 49 1.78 4.52 -12.25
C ALA A 49 2.25 4.18 -13.66
N TYR A 50 3.45 3.60 -13.79
CA TYR A 50 3.92 3.10 -15.06
C TYR A 50 3.49 1.63 -15.20
N PRO A 51 2.55 1.30 -16.11
CA PRO A 51 2.00 -0.04 -16.20
C PRO A 51 3.09 -1.10 -16.42
N GLY A 52 3.03 -2.18 -15.64
CA GLY A 52 3.99 -3.28 -15.68
C GLY A 52 5.28 -3.00 -14.89
N PHE A 53 5.83 -1.78 -14.96
CA PHE A 53 7.03 -1.43 -14.18
C PHE A 53 6.71 -1.27 -12.70
N THR A 54 5.64 -0.55 -12.36
CA THR A 54 5.24 -0.32 -10.96
C THR A 54 4.91 -1.64 -10.28
N GLU A 55 4.16 -2.53 -10.92
CA GLU A 55 3.87 -3.87 -10.40
C GLU A 55 5.13 -4.71 -10.23
N ALA A 56 6.07 -4.66 -11.19
CA ALA A 56 7.33 -5.39 -11.10
C ALA A 56 8.19 -4.93 -9.91
N GLN A 57 8.26 -3.62 -9.68
CA GLN A 57 8.98 -3.06 -8.53
C GLN A 57 8.32 -3.48 -7.20
N ILE A 58 6.99 -3.41 -7.11
CA ILE A 58 6.25 -3.91 -5.94
C ILE A 58 6.49 -5.42 -5.75
N ALA A 59 6.52 -6.21 -6.83
CA ALA A 59 6.74 -7.65 -6.76
C ALA A 59 8.11 -8.02 -6.20
N GLN A 60 9.16 -7.24 -6.53
CA GLN A 60 10.50 -7.43 -5.96
C GLN A 60 10.48 -7.22 -4.44
N HIS A 61 9.84 -6.16 -3.95
CA HIS A 61 9.72 -5.89 -2.52
C HIS A 61 8.81 -6.87 -1.78
N VAL A 62 7.74 -7.35 -2.41
CA VAL A 62 6.92 -8.45 -1.87
C VAL A 62 7.76 -9.71 -1.71
N SER A 63 8.63 -10.02 -2.69
CA SER A 63 9.51 -11.19 -2.60
C SER A 63 10.52 -11.06 -1.46
N ALA A 64 11.10 -9.86 -1.27
CA ALA A 64 11.96 -9.56 -0.14
C ALA A 64 11.23 -9.69 1.21
N ALA A 65 10.00 -9.18 1.31
CA ALA A 65 9.19 -9.30 2.52
C ALA A 65 8.85 -10.76 2.84
N LYS A 66 8.47 -11.55 1.82
CA LYS A 66 8.21 -12.99 1.98
C LYS A 66 9.42 -13.74 2.53
N ALA A 67 10.61 -13.46 1.98
CA ALA A 67 11.85 -14.07 2.43
C ALA A 67 12.25 -13.63 3.85
N ARG A 68 12.13 -12.33 4.15
CA ARG A 68 12.54 -11.74 5.44
C ARG A 68 11.68 -12.18 6.62
N PHE A 69 10.36 -12.33 6.42
CA PHE A 69 9.40 -12.57 7.49
C PHE A 69 8.71 -13.93 7.40
N GLU A 70 9.15 -14.82 6.50
CA GLU A 70 8.57 -16.16 6.29
C GLU A 70 7.05 -16.12 6.04
N LEU A 71 6.61 -15.18 5.20
CA LEU A 71 5.19 -14.98 4.93
C LEU A 71 4.60 -16.10 4.07
N GLN A 72 3.40 -16.54 4.42
CA GLN A 72 2.64 -17.48 3.63
C GLN A 72 2.04 -16.79 2.40
N ASP A 73 1.55 -15.56 2.55
CA ASP A 73 0.98 -14.82 1.43
C ASP A 73 0.92 -13.31 1.67
N VAL A 74 0.76 -12.57 0.57
CA VAL A 74 0.65 -11.11 0.53
C VAL A 74 -0.38 -10.71 -0.53
N LEU A 75 -1.27 -9.79 -0.20
CA LEU A 75 -2.16 -9.11 -1.14
C LEU A 75 -1.89 -7.60 -1.09
N ILE A 76 -1.62 -7.00 -2.25
CA ILE A 76 -1.53 -5.54 -2.42
C ILE A 76 -2.51 -5.13 -3.50
N VAL A 77 -3.41 -4.19 -3.17
CA VAL A 77 -4.28 -3.51 -4.13
C VAL A 77 -4.02 -2.02 -4.00
N HIS A 78 -3.68 -1.34 -5.10
CA HIS A 78 -3.41 0.09 -5.09
C HIS A 78 -4.21 0.79 -6.18
N ARG A 79 -4.85 1.90 -5.83
CA ARG A 79 -5.59 2.76 -6.75
C ARG A 79 -4.65 3.54 -7.66
N THR A 80 -5.09 3.76 -8.89
CA THR A 80 -4.57 4.76 -9.82
C THR A 80 -5.71 5.68 -10.27
N GLY A 81 -5.39 6.73 -11.02
CA GLY A 81 -6.36 7.73 -11.47
C GLY A 81 -6.82 8.67 -10.35
N ALA A 82 -8.00 9.25 -10.53
CA ALA A 82 -8.59 10.21 -9.59
C ALA A 82 -9.20 9.50 -8.38
N ILE A 83 -8.90 10.03 -7.19
CA ILE A 83 -9.32 9.49 -5.90
C ILE A 83 -9.82 10.66 -5.05
N THR A 84 -11.06 10.51 -4.57
CA THR A 84 -11.71 11.53 -3.73
C THR A 84 -11.39 11.30 -2.25
N PRO A 85 -11.30 12.35 -1.42
CA PRO A 85 -11.14 12.21 0.03
C PRO A 85 -12.14 11.22 0.65
N GLY A 86 -11.67 10.37 1.55
CA GLY A 86 -12.44 9.28 2.17
C GLY A 86 -12.37 7.96 1.41
N GLU A 87 -11.98 7.95 0.13
CA GLU A 87 -11.82 6.70 -0.62
C GLU A 87 -10.56 5.94 -0.20
N SER A 88 -10.62 4.61 -0.35
CA SER A 88 -9.44 3.75 -0.18
C SER A 88 -8.50 3.91 -1.36
N ILE A 89 -7.24 4.28 -1.08
CA ILE A 89 -6.13 4.39 -2.02
C ILE A 89 -5.38 3.07 -2.11
N VAL A 90 -5.03 2.47 -0.97
CA VAL A 90 -4.17 1.29 -0.92
C VAL A 90 -4.66 0.32 0.13
N PHE A 91 -4.61 -0.97 -0.20
CA PHE A 91 -4.85 -2.09 0.69
C PHE A 91 -3.63 -3.00 0.65
N VAL A 92 -3.11 -3.34 1.83
CA VAL A 92 -2.07 -4.37 2.01
C VAL A 92 -2.58 -5.38 3.02
N ALA A 93 -2.42 -6.66 2.74
CA ALA A 93 -2.62 -7.73 3.70
C ALA A 93 -1.48 -8.74 3.63
N THR A 94 -1.03 -9.22 4.78
CA THR A 94 0.04 -10.19 4.95
C THR A 94 -0.45 -11.35 5.80
N ALA A 95 -0.14 -12.57 5.40
CA ALA A 95 -0.49 -13.80 6.11
C ALA A 95 0.77 -14.50 6.61
N ALA A 96 0.77 -14.91 7.87
CA ALA A 96 1.88 -15.63 8.49
C ALA A 96 1.39 -16.63 9.56
N PRO A 97 2.22 -17.59 9.98
CA PRO A 97 1.89 -18.49 11.09
C PRO A 97 1.66 -17.75 12.42
N HIS A 98 2.33 -16.60 12.62
CA HIS A 98 2.27 -15.83 13.85
C HIS A 98 2.16 -14.33 13.61
N ARG A 99 1.47 -13.64 14.53
CA ARG A 99 1.11 -12.22 14.38
C ARG A 99 2.27 -11.26 14.16
N ARG A 100 3.44 -11.52 14.74
CA ARG A 100 4.58 -10.60 14.68
C ARG A 100 5.07 -10.44 13.23
N ALA A 101 5.32 -11.57 12.56
CA ALA A 101 5.70 -11.59 11.15
C ALA A 101 4.66 -10.90 10.25
N ALA A 102 3.36 -11.13 10.50
CA ALA A 102 2.31 -10.47 9.73
C ALA A 102 2.36 -8.94 9.90
N PHE A 103 2.43 -8.44 11.15
CA PHE A 103 2.50 -7.00 11.43
C PHE A 103 3.74 -6.35 10.83
N GLU A 104 4.92 -6.90 11.12
CA GLU A 104 6.20 -6.33 10.66
C GLU A 104 6.29 -6.32 9.14
N ALA A 105 5.82 -7.37 8.46
CA ALA A 105 5.78 -7.38 7.00
C ALA A 105 4.80 -6.37 6.41
N CYS A 106 3.63 -6.19 7.03
CA CYS A 106 2.66 -5.21 6.57
C CYS A 106 3.24 -3.79 6.68
N ASP A 107 3.93 -3.50 7.77
CA ASP A 107 4.61 -2.22 8.03
C ASP A 107 5.78 -2.01 7.05
N PHE A 108 6.65 -3.01 6.89
CA PHE A 108 7.75 -3.02 5.92
C PHE A 108 7.30 -2.72 4.49
N LEU A 109 6.21 -3.37 4.04
CA LEU A 109 5.67 -3.14 2.70
C LEU A 109 5.07 -1.74 2.55
N MET A 110 4.44 -1.21 3.61
CA MET A 110 3.87 0.13 3.59
C MET A 110 4.93 1.22 3.51
N ASP A 111 6.04 1.08 4.24
CA ASP A 111 7.16 2.02 4.15
C ASP A 111 7.74 2.07 2.73
N TYR A 112 7.88 0.91 2.07
CA TYR A 112 8.25 0.84 0.66
C TYR A 112 7.25 1.54 -0.26
N LEU A 113 5.96 1.22 -0.13
CA LEU A 113 4.90 1.81 -0.97
C LEU A 113 4.78 3.33 -0.79
N LYS A 114 5.11 3.85 0.39
CA LYS A 114 5.07 5.29 0.68
C LYS A 114 6.29 6.07 0.19
N SER A 115 7.45 5.42 0.09
CA SER A 115 8.72 6.08 -0.18
C SER A 115 9.30 5.84 -1.58
N ARG A 116 9.38 4.56 -2.01
CA ARG A 116 10.17 4.14 -3.18
C ARG A 116 9.33 3.56 -4.32
N ALA A 117 8.09 3.16 -4.06
CA ALA A 117 7.23 2.65 -5.12
C ALA A 117 6.98 3.74 -6.19
N PRO A 118 7.11 3.41 -7.49
CA PRO A 118 7.05 4.39 -8.58
C PRO A 118 5.60 4.79 -8.87
N PHE A 119 5.08 5.67 -8.02
CA PHE A 119 3.81 6.37 -8.17
C PHE A 119 4.06 7.87 -8.26
N TRP A 120 3.34 8.54 -9.16
CA TRP A 120 3.33 10.00 -9.23
C TRP A 120 2.01 10.51 -8.66
N LYS A 121 2.11 11.36 -7.63
CA LYS A 121 0.97 11.90 -6.91
C LYS A 121 0.80 13.36 -7.28
N LYS A 122 -0.37 13.71 -7.79
CA LYS A 122 -0.76 15.09 -8.06
C LYS A 122 -2.02 15.40 -7.29
N GLU A 123 -2.02 16.48 -6.54
CA GLU A 123 -3.18 16.96 -5.82
C GLU A 123 -3.74 18.18 -6.54
N THR A 124 -5.06 18.21 -6.77
CA THR A 124 -5.76 19.36 -7.37
C THR A 124 -6.78 19.88 -6.37
N GLY A 125 -6.60 21.13 -5.93
CA GLY A 125 -7.47 21.83 -4.98
C GLY A 125 -7.85 23.24 -5.45
N PRO A 126 -8.45 24.07 -4.56
CA PRO A 126 -8.90 25.43 -4.90
C PRO A 126 -7.77 26.34 -5.43
N ASP A 127 -6.55 26.14 -4.95
CA ASP A 127 -5.37 26.93 -5.33
C ASP A 127 -4.64 26.38 -6.57
N GLY A 128 -5.21 25.36 -7.23
CA GLY A 128 -4.66 24.72 -8.43
C GLY A 128 -4.07 23.33 -8.18
N ALA A 129 -3.30 22.84 -9.14
CA ALA A 129 -2.68 21.51 -9.12
C ALA A 129 -1.20 21.57 -8.68
N ARG A 130 -0.79 20.65 -7.81
CA ARG A 130 0.59 20.50 -7.35
C ARG A 130 1.03 19.04 -7.36
N TRP A 131 2.30 18.79 -7.64
CA TRP A 131 2.91 17.46 -7.48
C TRP A 131 3.31 17.24 -6.01
N ILE A 132 3.11 16.02 -5.52
CA ILE A 132 3.38 15.63 -4.15
C ILE A 132 4.61 14.71 -4.14
N GLU A 133 5.65 15.14 -3.44
CA GLU A 133 6.85 14.34 -3.20
C GLU A 133 6.72 13.51 -1.91
N PRO A 134 7.46 12.39 -1.78
CA PRO A 134 7.59 11.68 -0.51
C PRO A 134 8.10 12.63 0.59
N ARG A 135 7.58 12.46 1.82
CA ARG A 135 7.99 13.31 2.95
C ARG A 135 9.33 12.82 3.51
N PRO A 136 10.11 13.69 4.18
CA PRO A 136 11.34 13.27 4.86
C PRO A 136 11.15 12.12 5.86
N GLN A 137 9.97 12.02 6.49
CA GLN A 137 9.62 10.92 7.38
C GLN A 137 9.53 9.59 6.63
N ASP A 138 8.97 9.56 5.41
CA ASP A 138 8.81 8.33 4.64
C ASP A 138 10.21 7.74 4.27
N LEU A 139 11.22 8.59 4.13
CA LEU A 139 12.62 8.18 3.92
C LEU A 139 13.27 7.62 5.19
N THR A 140 12.98 8.24 6.33
CA THR A 140 13.44 7.76 7.65
C THR A 140 12.82 6.40 7.98
N ASP A 141 11.53 6.25 7.70
CA ASP A 141 10.78 5.02 7.99
C ASP A 141 11.30 3.86 7.16
N ILE A 142 11.59 4.03 5.85
CA ILE A 142 12.18 2.94 5.06
C ILE A 142 13.61 2.61 5.48
N ALA A 143 14.41 3.59 5.90
CA ALA A 143 15.80 3.38 6.29
C ALA A 143 15.94 2.46 7.51
N ARG A 144 14.93 2.38 8.39
CA ARG A 144 14.94 1.48 9.56
C ARG A 144 15.02 -0.01 9.19
N TRP A 145 14.71 -0.35 7.95
CA TRP A 145 14.76 -1.73 7.45
C TRP A 145 16.08 -2.10 6.76
N GLU A 146 16.98 -1.13 6.54
CA GLU A 146 18.27 -1.37 5.89
C GLU A 146 19.32 -1.98 6.84
N THR A 147 19.05 -1.93 8.14
CA THR A 147 19.98 -2.32 9.21
C THR A 147 19.71 -3.68 9.85
N THR A 148 19.02 -4.61 9.17
CA THR A 148 18.84 -5.99 9.68
C THR A 148 19.01 -7.03 8.61
#